data_AF-A0A7V5R3N9-F1
#
_entry.id   AF-A0A7V5R3N9-F1
#
_cell.length_a   1.000
_cell.length_b   1.000
_cell.length_c   1.000
_cell.angle_alpha   90.00
_cell.angle_beta   90.00
_cell.angle_gamma   90.00
#
_symmetry.space_group_name_H-M   'P 1'
#
loop_
_entity.id
_entity.type
_entity.pdbx_description
1 polymer ?
#
loop_
_entity_poly.entity_id
_entity_poly.type
_entity_poly.pdbx_seq_one_letter_code
_entity_poly.pdbx_strand_id
1 'polypeptide(L)'
;MEIKVNYLDNLRLEAKFDDFSVITDQPIRYKGDGSAPSPFDYFLASSALCAAYFVRVYCLSRKIPTDNIRLSQNNIVDPENRYNQIFQIQVELPENISDKDKKGILRSIGRCTVKKVVQTGPEFKIEIVEKLEQDAQAMLMLDTQADTNTYILGKDLPLEQTITNMTQILANLGMKIEIASWRNIVPNVWSLHIRDAASPMCFTNGKGASKESALCSALGEFIERLNCNFFYNDQYFGPEIAKSEFVHYPSEKWFKPGTNDELPAGILDDYCLKIYNPDGELRGSHLIDTNSGNIERGICSIPYVRQSDGQTVYFPSNLIENLFLSNGMSAGNNLQEAQVQCLSEIFERAVKKQIIAQEIILPDVPQQVLEKYPDILAGIEALEQQGFPVVIKDASLGGQFPVMCVTLMNPKTGGVFASFGAHPSFEVALERSLTELLQGRSFEGLNDVPKPTFNSLAVTEPENFVEHFIDSTGVISWRFFSAKH
;
A
#
# COMPACT_ATOMS: atom_id res chain seq x y z
N MET A 1 -2.38 15.32 3.67
CA MET A 1 -1.77 16.30 2.75
C MET A 1 -1.52 17.59 3.51
N GLU A 2 -0.26 17.89 3.76
CA GLU A 2 0.20 19.21 4.21
C GLU A 2 0.18 20.20 3.04
N ILE A 3 -0.30 21.43 3.29
CA ILE A 3 -0.21 22.54 2.34
C ILE A 3 0.55 23.68 3.02
N LYS A 4 1.67 24.10 2.42
CA LYS A 4 2.45 25.27 2.89
C LYS A 4 2.10 26.48 2.03
N VAL A 5 1.86 27.63 2.67
CA VAL A 5 1.48 28.86 1.97
C VAL A 5 2.61 29.87 2.03
N ASN A 6 3.04 30.37 0.87
CA ASN A 6 3.93 31.51 0.75
C ASN A 6 3.12 32.77 0.41
N TYR A 7 3.48 33.89 1.03
CA TYR A 7 2.96 35.20 0.65
C TYR A 7 3.80 35.74 -0.51
N LEU A 8 3.14 36.09 -1.60
CA LEU A 8 3.77 36.75 -2.74
C LEU A 8 3.49 38.26 -2.71
N ASP A 9 3.81 38.97 -3.78
CA ASP A 9 3.52 40.40 -3.89
C ASP A 9 2.00 40.69 -3.82
N ASN A 10 1.65 41.82 -3.21
CA ASN A 10 0.27 42.29 -3.01
C ASN A 10 -0.62 41.27 -2.26
N LEU A 11 -1.74 40.83 -2.86
CA LEU A 11 -2.69 39.88 -2.26
C LEU A 11 -2.55 38.47 -2.84
N ARG A 12 -1.43 38.19 -3.53
CA ARG A 12 -1.16 36.90 -4.15
C ARG A 12 -0.60 35.92 -3.12
N LEU A 13 -1.09 34.68 -3.20
CA LEU A 13 -0.65 33.59 -2.33
C LEU A 13 -0.25 32.40 -3.19
N GLU A 14 0.78 31.68 -2.77
CA GLU A 14 1.20 30.42 -3.37
C GLU A 14 1.00 29.29 -2.36
N ALA A 15 0.18 28.30 -2.71
CA ALA A 15 0.09 27.05 -1.97
C ALA A 15 1.02 26.01 -2.62
N LYS A 16 1.91 25.41 -1.83
CA LYS A 16 2.77 24.28 -2.22
C LYS A 16 2.36 23.01 -1.47
N PHE A 17 2.16 21.93 -2.21
CA PHE A 17 1.81 20.61 -1.67
C PHE A 17 2.18 19.54 -2.70
N ASP A 18 2.71 18.41 -2.24
CA ASP A 18 3.32 17.39 -3.10
C ASP A 18 4.26 18.05 -4.14
N ASP A 19 4.16 17.71 -5.42
CA ASP A 19 4.92 18.33 -6.53
C ASP A 19 4.19 19.51 -7.19
N PHE A 20 3.10 20.00 -6.58
CA PHE A 20 2.22 21.02 -7.17
C PHE A 20 2.37 22.38 -6.49
N SER A 21 2.20 23.43 -7.29
CA SER A 21 2.05 24.80 -6.82
C SER A 21 0.77 25.42 -7.40
N VAL A 22 -0.01 26.07 -6.55
CA VAL A 22 -1.23 26.79 -6.92
C VAL A 22 -1.10 28.24 -6.49
N ILE A 23 -1.15 29.14 -7.46
CA ILE A 23 -1.19 30.58 -7.20
C ILE A 23 -2.65 31.03 -7.15
N THR A 24 -2.96 31.83 -6.13
CA THR A 24 -4.25 32.49 -5.97
C THR A 24 -4.06 34.00 -5.89
N ASP A 25 -5.08 34.75 -6.29
CA ASP A 25 -5.11 36.21 -6.20
C ASP A 25 -6.54 36.71 -5.96
N GLN A 26 -6.67 37.90 -5.41
CA GLN A 26 -7.96 38.57 -5.31
C GLN A 26 -8.27 39.33 -6.60
N PRO A 27 -9.53 39.43 -7.03
CA PRO A 27 -9.89 40.27 -8.16
C PRO A 27 -9.63 41.76 -7.85
N ILE A 28 -9.50 42.58 -8.89
CA ILE A 28 -9.22 44.03 -8.78
C ILE A 28 -10.21 44.75 -7.84
N ARG A 29 -11.49 44.36 -7.86
CA ARG A 29 -12.53 44.92 -6.98
C ARG A 29 -12.26 44.72 -5.48
N TYR A 30 -11.44 43.73 -5.13
CA TYR A 30 -10.97 43.44 -3.77
C TYR A 30 -9.49 43.78 -3.58
N LYS A 31 -8.96 44.72 -4.39
CA LYS A 31 -7.58 45.25 -4.33
C LYS A 31 -6.46 44.26 -4.68
N GLY A 32 -6.77 43.10 -5.23
CA GLY A 32 -5.74 42.21 -5.80
C GLY A 32 -5.42 42.57 -7.25
N ASP A 33 -4.49 41.83 -7.86
CA ASP A 33 -4.06 42.10 -9.23
C ASP A 33 -4.97 41.42 -10.27
N GLY A 34 -5.85 40.51 -9.82
CA GLY A 34 -6.68 39.67 -10.69
C GLY A 34 -5.86 38.73 -11.58
N SER A 35 -4.63 38.41 -11.18
CA SER A 35 -3.65 37.64 -11.96
C SER A 35 -3.88 36.12 -11.90
N ALA A 36 -4.65 35.66 -10.91
CA ALA A 36 -5.01 34.25 -10.71
C ALA A 36 -6.43 34.15 -10.11
N PRO A 37 -7.09 32.97 -10.17
CA PRO A 37 -8.36 32.75 -9.48
C PRO A 37 -8.23 32.97 -7.97
N SER A 38 -9.32 33.38 -7.32
CA SER A 38 -9.33 33.47 -5.85
C SER A 38 -9.36 32.07 -5.23
N PRO A 39 -8.98 31.91 -3.94
CA PRO A 39 -9.04 30.62 -3.27
C PRO A 39 -10.44 29.96 -3.34
N PHE A 40 -11.49 30.77 -3.27
CA PHE A 40 -12.87 30.28 -3.37
C PHE A 40 -13.23 29.82 -4.79
N ASP A 41 -12.67 30.45 -5.83
CA ASP A 41 -12.86 30.03 -7.21
C ASP A 41 -12.26 28.65 -7.47
N TYR A 42 -11.09 28.34 -6.89
CA TYR A 42 -10.51 27.00 -6.93
C TYR A 42 -11.39 25.96 -6.23
N PHE A 43 -11.97 26.30 -5.08
CA PHE A 43 -12.93 25.43 -4.40
C PHE A 43 -14.13 25.10 -5.32
N LEU A 44 -14.71 26.11 -5.97
CA LEU A 44 -15.82 25.93 -6.91
C LEU A 44 -15.42 25.14 -8.16
N ALA A 45 -14.23 25.39 -8.71
CA ALA A 45 -13.72 24.63 -9.84
C ALA A 45 -13.50 23.15 -9.45
N SER A 46 -12.99 22.90 -8.24
CA SER A 46 -12.73 21.55 -7.75
C SER A 46 -13.99 20.70 -7.65
N SER A 47 -15.15 21.28 -7.30
CA SER A 47 -16.42 20.54 -7.25
C SER A 47 -16.91 20.13 -8.65
N ALA A 48 -16.77 21.00 -9.64
CA ALA A 48 -17.09 20.69 -11.04
C ALA A 48 -16.15 19.61 -11.61
N LEU A 49 -14.84 19.77 -11.38
CA LEU A 49 -13.81 18.82 -11.82
C LEU A 49 -13.99 17.45 -11.17
N CYS A 50 -14.31 17.41 -9.87
CA CYS A 50 -14.61 16.18 -9.15
C CYS A 50 -15.82 15.45 -9.78
N ALA A 51 -16.91 16.16 -10.09
CA ALA A 51 -18.04 15.55 -10.79
C ALA A 51 -17.63 15.00 -12.17
N ALA A 52 -16.86 15.76 -12.95
CA ALA A 52 -16.37 15.35 -14.26
C ALA A 52 -15.45 14.12 -14.20
N TYR A 53 -14.60 14.02 -13.16
CA TYR A 53 -13.78 12.84 -12.90
C TYR A 53 -14.62 11.58 -12.74
N PHE A 54 -15.69 11.62 -11.93
CA PHE A 54 -16.57 10.46 -11.74
C PHE A 54 -17.36 10.09 -13.01
N VAL A 55 -17.68 11.06 -13.87
CA VAL A 55 -18.20 10.79 -15.22
C VAL A 55 -17.17 10.03 -16.04
N ARG A 56 -15.93 10.52 -16.07
CA ARG A 56 -14.82 9.92 -16.83
C ARG A 56 -14.54 8.49 -16.39
N VAL A 57 -14.45 8.22 -15.09
CA VAL A 57 -14.24 6.87 -14.54
C VAL A 57 -15.37 5.91 -14.96
N TYR A 58 -16.63 6.35 -14.86
CA TYR A 58 -17.77 5.54 -15.31
C TYR A 58 -17.67 5.20 -16.81
N CYS A 59 -17.35 6.20 -17.64
CA CYS A 59 -17.24 6.04 -19.09
C CYS A 59 -16.09 5.12 -19.48
N LEU A 60 -14.90 5.29 -18.87
CA LEU A 60 -13.72 4.44 -19.10
C LEU A 60 -14.02 2.96 -18.81
N SER A 61 -14.63 2.67 -17.66
CA SER A 61 -14.96 1.28 -17.28
C SER A 61 -15.93 0.57 -18.25
N ARG A 62 -16.65 1.33 -19.08
CA ARG A 62 -17.64 0.81 -20.04
C ARG A 62 -17.28 1.09 -21.49
N LYS A 63 -16.08 1.63 -21.75
CA LYS A 63 -15.63 2.03 -23.09
C LYS A 63 -16.61 2.99 -23.78
N ILE A 64 -17.23 3.88 -23.01
CA ILE A 64 -18.10 4.95 -23.52
C ILE A 64 -17.20 6.16 -23.84
N PRO A 65 -17.21 6.70 -25.07
CA PRO A 65 -16.49 7.93 -25.37
C PRO A 65 -17.03 9.10 -24.55
N THR A 66 -16.15 9.96 -24.06
CA THR A 66 -16.54 11.19 -23.34
C THR A 66 -16.87 12.35 -24.29
N ASP A 67 -16.84 12.10 -25.61
CA ASP A 67 -17.12 13.10 -26.63
C ASP A 67 -18.53 13.67 -26.44
N ASN A 68 -18.64 14.99 -26.45
CA ASN A 68 -19.89 15.73 -26.26
C ASN A 68 -20.58 15.56 -24.90
N ILE A 69 -19.91 14.97 -23.90
CA ILE A 69 -20.36 15.09 -22.50
C ILE A 69 -19.84 16.42 -21.94
N ARG A 70 -20.74 17.28 -21.48
CA ARG A 70 -20.37 18.59 -20.91
C ARG A 70 -20.88 18.72 -19.48
N LEU A 71 -20.08 19.37 -18.64
CA LEU A 71 -20.45 19.70 -17.27
C LEU A 71 -20.30 21.20 -17.08
N SER A 72 -21.28 21.80 -16.41
CA SER A 72 -21.22 23.18 -15.95
C SER A 72 -21.60 23.24 -14.48
N GLN A 73 -21.01 24.19 -13.76
CA GLN A 73 -21.39 24.50 -12.39
C GLN A 73 -21.80 25.95 -12.31
N ASN A 74 -22.95 26.19 -11.69
CA ASN A 74 -23.42 27.52 -11.32
C ASN A 74 -23.67 27.54 -9.81
N ASN A 75 -23.56 28.73 -9.22
CA ASN A 75 -23.76 28.91 -7.78
C ASN A 75 -24.97 29.82 -7.58
N ILE A 76 -25.96 29.35 -6.82
CA ILE A 76 -27.08 30.18 -6.38
C ILE A 76 -26.78 30.61 -4.95
N VAL A 77 -26.54 31.90 -4.76
CA VAL A 77 -26.22 32.50 -3.46
C VAL A 77 -27.51 32.95 -2.79
N ASP A 78 -27.72 32.54 -1.54
CA ASP A 78 -28.83 33.01 -0.73
C ASP A 78 -28.69 34.52 -0.44
N PRO A 79 -29.74 35.32 -0.69
CA PRO A 79 -29.67 36.78 -0.52
C PRO A 79 -29.52 37.23 0.94
N GLU A 80 -29.97 36.43 1.91
CA GLU A 80 -29.91 36.75 3.34
C GLU A 80 -28.66 36.16 4.01
N ASN A 81 -28.10 35.09 3.45
CA ASN A 81 -26.88 34.48 3.94
C ASN A 81 -25.94 34.05 2.80
N ARG A 82 -24.96 34.89 2.47
CA ARG A 82 -23.98 34.61 1.40
C ARG A 82 -23.20 33.29 1.54
N TYR A 83 -23.16 32.69 2.73
CA TYR A 83 -22.52 31.41 2.99
C TYR A 83 -23.43 30.21 2.71
N ASN A 84 -24.75 30.43 2.68
CA ASN A 84 -25.72 29.44 2.24
C ASN A 84 -25.80 29.47 0.71
N GLN A 85 -25.14 28.52 0.05
CA GLN A 85 -25.07 28.46 -1.41
C GLN A 85 -25.53 27.10 -1.94
N ILE A 86 -26.21 27.13 -3.08
CA ILE A 86 -26.51 25.92 -3.85
C ILE A 86 -25.51 25.84 -5.00
N PHE A 87 -24.58 24.87 -4.93
CA PHE A 87 -23.70 24.52 -6.04
C PHE A 87 -24.45 23.61 -7.01
N GLN A 88 -24.96 24.19 -8.08
CA GLN A 88 -25.74 23.50 -9.11
C GLN A 88 -24.82 22.99 -10.21
N ILE A 89 -24.56 21.68 -10.22
CA ILE A 89 -23.82 21.00 -11.29
C ILE A 89 -24.83 20.43 -12.30
N GLN A 90 -24.71 20.84 -13.56
CA GLN A 90 -25.52 20.35 -14.67
C GLN A 90 -24.64 19.51 -15.59
N VAL A 91 -25.21 18.42 -16.11
CA VAL A 91 -24.51 17.48 -17.00
C VAL A 91 -25.32 17.35 -18.28
N GLU A 92 -24.72 17.73 -19.39
CA GLU A 92 -25.24 17.51 -20.73
C GLU A 92 -24.69 16.18 -21.25
N LEU A 93 -25.59 15.23 -21.55
CA LEU A 93 -25.25 13.90 -22.06
C LEU A 93 -25.80 13.76 -23.49
N PRO A 94 -25.02 13.27 -24.46
CA PRO A 94 -25.49 13.10 -25.82
C PRO A 94 -26.58 12.01 -25.93
N GLU A 95 -27.42 12.12 -26.96
CA GLU A 95 -28.60 11.26 -27.13
C GLU A 95 -28.24 9.77 -27.31
N ASN A 96 -27.04 9.48 -27.83
CA ASN A 96 -26.53 8.14 -28.06
C ASN A 96 -26.14 7.37 -26.79
N ILE A 97 -26.10 8.02 -25.62
CA ILE A 97 -25.89 7.34 -24.34
C ILE A 97 -27.20 6.68 -23.90
N SER A 98 -27.14 5.39 -23.58
CA SER A 98 -28.30 4.62 -23.14
C SER A 98 -28.91 5.20 -21.85
N ASP A 99 -30.21 5.05 -21.63
CA ASP A 99 -30.85 5.51 -20.37
C ASP A 99 -30.27 4.82 -19.12
N LYS A 100 -29.81 3.58 -19.29
CA LYS A 100 -29.09 2.84 -18.25
C LYS A 100 -27.80 3.57 -17.88
N ASP A 101 -27.03 4.01 -18.87
CA ASP A 101 -25.77 4.71 -18.68
C ASP A 101 -25.97 6.15 -18.21
N LYS A 102 -26.99 6.87 -18.67
CA LYS A 102 -27.35 8.19 -18.12
C LYS A 102 -27.59 8.10 -16.61
N LYS A 103 -28.38 7.12 -16.17
CA LYS A 103 -28.62 6.87 -14.73
C LYS A 103 -27.36 6.40 -14.00
N GLY A 104 -26.48 5.65 -14.67
CA GLY A 104 -25.21 5.21 -14.12
C GLY A 104 -24.23 6.36 -13.90
N ILE A 105 -24.12 7.27 -14.86
CA ILE A 105 -23.31 8.49 -14.79
C ILE A 105 -23.78 9.37 -13.63
N LEU A 106 -25.09 9.64 -13.53
CA LEU A 106 -25.63 10.43 -12.42
C LEU A 106 -25.35 9.80 -11.05
N ARG A 107 -25.46 8.45 -10.94
CA ARG A 107 -25.08 7.73 -9.72
C ARG A 107 -23.58 7.84 -9.42
N SER A 108 -22.74 7.79 -10.45
CA SER A 108 -21.29 7.96 -10.31
C SER A 108 -20.95 9.35 -9.74
N ILE A 109 -21.53 10.41 -10.29
CA ILE A 109 -21.36 11.79 -9.78
C ILE A 109 -21.82 11.93 -8.33
N GLY A 110 -22.84 11.15 -7.92
CA GLY A 110 -23.30 11.08 -6.54
C GLY A 110 -22.21 10.73 -5.52
N ARG A 111 -21.09 10.14 -5.97
CA ARG A 111 -19.93 9.75 -5.18
C ARG A 111 -18.81 10.80 -5.17
N CYS A 112 -19.00 11.96 -5.80
CA CYS A 112 -18.00 13.03 -5.81
C CYS A 112 -17.54 13.38 -4.39
N THR A 113 -16.23 13.21 -4.16
CA THR A 113 -15.56 13.44 -2.87
C THR A 113 -15.78 14.85 -2.35
N VAL A 114 -15.56 15.89 -3.18
CA VAL A 114 -15.75 17.30 -2.78
C VAL A 114 -17.17 17.54 -2.27
N LYS A 115 -18.17 17.09 -3.03
CA LYS A 115 -19.59 17.18 -2.63
C LYS A 115 -19.84 16.46 -1.31
N LYS A 116 -19.35 15.23 -1.16
CA LYS A 116 -19.58 14.42 0.05
C LYS A 116 -18.97 15.06 1.28
N VAL A 117 -17.73 15.55 1.19
CA VAL A 117 -17.07 16.27 2.30
C VAL A 117 -17.89 17.50 2.68
N VAL A 118 -18.24 18.37 1.72
CA VAL A 118 -19.03 19.59 2.00
C VAL A 118 -20.38 19.27 2.65
N GLN A 119 -21.06 18.20 2.20
CA GLN A 119 -22.35 17.77 2.78
C GLN A 119 -22.22 17.15 4.18
N THR A 120 -21.08 16.53 4.50
CA THR A 120 -20.79 16.00 5.84
C THR A 120 -20.43 17.13 6.81
N GLY A 121 -19.91 18.26 6.32
CA GLY A 121 -19.55 19.42 7.13
C GLY A 121 -18.24 19.22 7.89
N PRO A 122 -17.07 19.36 7.25
CA PRO A 122 -15.80 19.27 7.95
C PRO A 122 -15.66 20.41 8.96
N GLU A 123 -15.05 20.10 10.10
CA GLU A 123 -14.69 21.11 11.10
C GLU A 123 -13.42 21.85 10.69
N PHE A 124 -13.42 23.18 10.81
CA PHE A 124 -12.22 24.00 10.68
C PHE A 124 -11.70 24.33 12.08
N LYS A 125 -10.64 23.64 12.49
CA LYS A 125 -9.90 23.98 13.70
C LYS A 125 -8.80 24.99 13.34
N ILE A 126 -8.75 26.11 14.06
CA ILE A 126 -7.78 27.18 13.84
C ILE A 126 -7.05 27.41 15.16
N GLU A 127 -5.74 27.22 15.14
CA GLU A 127 -4.88 27.37 16.30
C GLU A 127 -3.61 28.14 15.93
N ILE A 128 -3.00 28.76 16.94
CA ILE A 128 -1.72 29.45 16.82
C ILE A 128 -0.68 28.54 17.46
N VAL A 129 0.34 28.19 16.69
CA VAL A 129 1.45 27.32 17.12
C VAL A 129 2.75 28.10 17.09
N GLU A 130 3.70 27.74 17.96
CA GLU A 130 5.04 28.34 17.93
C GLU A 130 5.82 27.95 16.67
N LYS A 131 5.64 26.71 16.19
CA LYS A 131 6.21 26.18 14.95
C LYS A 131 5.29 25.15 14.29
N LEU A 132 5.01 25.32 13.00
CA LEU A 132 4.17 24.42 12.20
C LEU A 132 4.73 22.98 12.07
N GLU A 133 6.04 22.82 12.25
CA GLU A 133 6.72 21.52 12.09
C GLU A 133 6.42 20.55 13.24
N GLN A 134 6.14 21.05 14.45
CA GLN A 134 5.96 20.21 15.64
C GLN A 134 4.54 19.60 15.76
N ASP A 135 3.52 20.24 15.18
CA ASP A 135 2.12 19.87 15.42
C ASP A 135 1.58 18.77 14.47
N ALA A 136 2.33 18.47 13.42
CA ALA A 136 1.92 17.49 12.41
C ALA A 136 1.70 16.07 12.95
N GLN A 137 2.44 15.70 13.99
CA GLN A 137 2.36 14.38 14.61
C GLN A 137 1.13 14.22 15.49
N ALA A 138 0.54 15.32 15.98
CA ALA A 138 -0.69 15.27 16.76
C ALA A 138 -1.87 14.71 15.95
N MET A 139 -1.85 14.85 14.62
CA MET A 139 -2.88 14.33 13.72
C MET A 139 -2.82 12.80 13.50
N LEU A 140 -1.70 12.16 13.85
CA LEU A 140 -1.55 10.69 13.83
C LEU A 140 -2.04 10.04 15.12
N MET A 141 -2.04 10.82 16.21
CA MET A 141 -2.62 10.39 17.46
C MET A 141 -4.13 10.32 17.26
N LEU A 142 -4.64 9.10 17.02
CA LEU A 142 -6.02 8.76 17.37
C LEU A 142 -6.28 9.24 18.81
N ASP A 143 -7.53 9.49 19.21
CA ASP A 143 -7.91 9.93 20.58
C ASP A 143 -7.38 8.94 21.64
N THR A 144 -6.08 9.01 21.91
CA THR A 144 -5.27 8.21 22.82
C THR A 144 -5.38 8.78 24.24
N GLN A 145 -6.29 9.74 24.43
CA GLN A 145 -6.69 10.29 25.72
C GLN A 145 -7.54 9.31 26.54
N ALA A 146 -7.97 8.17 25.97
CA ALA A 146 -8.57 7.10 26.74
C ALA A 146 -7.46 6.16 27.27
N ASP A 147 -7.47 5.82 28.56
CA ASP A 147 -6.64 4.78 29.21
C ASP A 147 -6.97 3.35 28.68
N THR A 148 -7.13 3.18 27.38
CA THR A 148 -7.41 1.90 26.74
C THR A 148 -6.10 1.21 26.39
N ASN A 149 -5.96 -0.05 26.80
CA ASN A 149 -4.84 -0.92 26.44
C ASN A 149 -5.39 -2.11 25.64
N THR A 150 -5.50 -1.92 24.33
CA THR A 150 -6.05 -2.94 23.43
C THR A 150 -4.95 -3.91 23.03
N TYR A 151 -5.04 -5.16 23.50
CA TYR A 151 -4.16 -6.25 23.08
C TYR A 151 -4.81 -7.07 21.98
N ILE A 152 -4.03 -7.40 20.95
CA ILE A 152 -4.43 -8.34 19.89
C ILE A 152 -3.50 -9.56 19.90
N LEU A 153 -4.00 -10.68 19.39
CA LEU A 153 -3.27 -11.94 19.41
C LEU A 153 -1.97 -11.84 18.59
N GLY A 154 -0.86 -12.28 19.21
CA GLY A 154 0.46 -12.26 18.57
C GLY A 154 1.21 -10.93 18.69
N LYS A 155 0.71 -9.95 19.45
CA LYS A 155 1.38 -8.68 19.73
C LYS A 155 1.72 -8.54 21.21
N ASP A 156 2.94 -8.08 21.48
CA ASP A 156 3.49 -8.04 22.84
C ASP A 156 3.25 -6.71 23.57
N LEU A 157 2.74 -5.70 22.87
CA LEU A 157 2.31 -4.42 23.43
C LEU A 157 0.88 -4.06 23.00
N PRO A 158 0.16 -3.22 23.79
CA PRO A 158 -1.08 -2.63 23.34
C PRO A 158 -0.92 -1.84 22.04
N LEU A 159 -1.98 -1.78 21.24
CA LEU A 159 -2.00 -1.02 19.98
C LEU A 159 -1.69 0.45 20.21
N GLU A 160 -2.27 1.05 21.25
CA GLU A 160 -2.11 2.46 21.59
C GLU A 160 -0.65 2.79 21.92
N GLN A 161 -0.03 1.97 22.77
CA GLN A 161 1.39 2.10 23.11
C GLN A 161 2.29 1.88 21.89
N THR A 162 1.95 0.92 21.03
CA THR A 162 2.68 0.65 19.77
C THR A 162 2.65 1.89 18.85
N ILE A 163 1.47 2.50 18.66
CA ILE A 163 1.29 3.72 17.85
C ILE A 163 2.14 4.86 18.42
N THR A 164 2.06 5.10 19.74
CA THR A 164 2.84 6.15 20.40
C THR A 164 4.34 5.94 20.19
N ASN A 165 4.83 4.73 20.42
CA ASN A 165 6.26 4.40 20.27
C ASN A 165 6.74 4.62 18.82
N MET A 166 6.03 4.05 17.84
CA MET A 166 6.43 4.14 16.43
C MET A 166 6.33 5.58 15.89
N THR A 167 5.28 6.31 16.26
CA THR A 167 5.14 7.72 15.89
C THR A 167 6.27 8.56 16.46
N GLN A 168 6.65 8.33 17.73
CA GLN A 168 7.76 9.04 18.36
C GLN A 168 9.12 8.70 17.72
N ILE A 169 9.33 7.46 17.26
CA ILE A 169 10.55 7.07 16.54
C ILE A 169 10.66 7.88 15.24
N LEU A 170 9.61 7.87 14.41
CA LEU A 170 9.60 8.59 13.14
C LEU A 170 9.73 10.11 13.36
N ALA A 171 9.10 10.61 14.42
CA ALA A 171 9.22 11.99 14.85
C ALA A 171 10.64 12.42 15.17
N ASN A 172 11.36 11.61 15.95
CA ASN A 172 12.72 11.87 16.37
C ASN A 172 13.70 11.85 15.18
N LEU A 173 13.34 11.16 14.10
CA LEU A 173 14.07 11.16 12.82
C LEU A 173 13.73 12.37 11.94
N GLY A 174 12.83 13.26 12.38
CA GLY A 174 12.41 14.44 11.64
C GLY A 174 11.39 14.14 10.54
N MET A 175 10.81 12.93 10.51
CA MET A 175 9.81 12.56 9.51
C MET A 175 8.42 13.07 9.90
N LYS A 176 7.67 13.51 8.89
CA LYS A 176 6.30 13.98 9.05
C LYS A 176 5.35 13.03 8.35
N ILE A 177 4.87 12.03 9.07
CA ILE A 177 3.93 11.07 8.51
C ILE A 177 2.53 11.66 8.46
N GLU A 178 1.84 11.46 7.34
CA GLU A 178 0.44 11.82 7.18
C GLU A 178 -0.38 10.64 6.69
N ILE A 179 -1.65 10.59 7.11
CA ILE A 179 -2.60 9.62 6.60
C ILE A 179 -3.24 10.18 5.34
N ALA A 180 -3.00 9.52 4.20
CA ALA A 180 -3.58 9.94 2.93
C ALA A 180 -5.00 9.39 2.73
N SER A 181 -5.27 8.17 3.22
CA SER A 181 -6.63 7.59 3.13
C SER A 181 -6.89 6.50 4.17
N TRP A 182 -8.17 6.35 4.50
CA TRP A 182 -8.72 5.26 5.30
C TRP A 182 -9.77 4.51 4.49
N ARG A 183 -9.88 3.20 4.71
CA ARG A 183 -10.97 2.37 4.17
C ARG A 183 -11.42 1.37 5.21
N ASN A 184 -12.74 1.20 5.28
CA ASN A 184 -13.43 0.15 6.03
C ASN A 184 -14.60 -0.32 5.17
N ILE A 185 -14.38 -1.37 4.38
CA ILE A 185 -15.29 -1.78 3.30
C ILE A 185 -16.30 -2.80 3.81
N VAL A 186 -15.87 -3.65 4.73
CA VAL A 186 -16.68 -4.67 5.43
C VAL A 186 -16.31 -4.64 6.91
N PRO A 187 -17.20 -5.10 7.82
CA PRO A 187 -16.91 -5.14 9.25
C PRO A 187 -15.57 -5.81 9.53
N ASN A 188 -14.84 -5.24 10.49
CA ASN A 188 -13.57 -5.77 10.97
C ASN A 188 -12.48 -5.90 9.88
N VAL A 189 -12.56 -5.11 8.80
CA VAL A 189 -11.48 -5.05 7.80
C VAL A 189 -11.15 -3.61 7.45
N TRP A 190 -10.08 -3.13 8.06
CA TRP A 190 -9.54 -1.79 7.87
C TRP A 190 -8.29 -1.81 7.02
N SER A 191 -8.12 -0.76 6.22
CA SER A 191 -6.84 -0.40 5.65
C SER A 191 -6.63 1.10 5.67
N LEU A 192 -5.36 1.50 5.69
CA LEU A 192 -4.96 2.89 5.54
C LEU A 192 -3.71 3.00 4.68
N HIS A 193 -3.52 4.19 4.14
CA HIS A 193 -2.32 4.58 3.43
C HIS A 193 -1.67 5.75 4.17
N ILE A 194 -0.39 5.62 4.49
CA ILE A 194 0.41 6.68 5.10
C ILE A 194 1.61 7.01 4.21
N ARG A 195 2.09 8.25 4.28
CA ARG A 195 3.28 8.71 3.56
C ARG A 195 4.03 9.78 4.34
N ASP A 196 5.30 9.97 4.03
CA ASP A 196 6.03 11.17 4.49
C ASP A 196 5.57 12.39 3.69
N ALA A 197 5.17 13.46 4.38
CA ALA A 197 4.76 14.72 3.78
C ALA A 197 5.91 15.41 3.03
N ALA A 198 7.15 15.21 3.45
CA ALA A 198 8.33 15.77 2.78
C ALA A 198 8.82 14.90 1.61
N SER A 199 8.49 13.61 1.61
CA SER A 199 8.87 12.67 0.56
C SER A 199 7.70 11.72 0.26
N PRO A 200 6.70 12.14 -0.54
CA PRO A 200 5.50 11.35 -0.80
C PRO A 200 5.74 9.98 -1.45
N MET A 201 6.92 9.75 -2.03
CA MET A 201 7.37 8.45 -2.53
C MET A 201 7.63 7.43 -1.41
N CYS A 202 7.92 7.88 -0.20
CA CYS A 202 8.04 7.04 0.98
C CYS A 202 6.65 6.86 1.59
N PHE A 203 6.00 5.74 1.25
CA PHE A 203 4.66 5.40 1.72
C PHE A 203 4.52 3.93 2.03
N THR A 204 3.58 3.61 2.91
CA THR A 204 3.22 2.22 3.24
C THR A 204 1.72 2.08 3.43
N ASN A 205 1.26 0.83 3.39
CA ASN A 205 -0.14 0.53 3.64
C ASN A 205 -0.27 -0.30 4.92
N GLY A 206 -1.28 0.02 5.72
CA GLY A 206 -1.64 -0.77 6.90
C GLY A 206 -2.91 -1.55 6.66
N LYS A 207 -3.02 -2.69 7.32
CA LYS A 207 -4.22 -3.53 7.34
C LYS A 207 -4.46 -4.08 8.74
N GLY A 208 -5.72 -4.30 9.12
CA GLY A 208 -6.05 -4.84 10.43
C GLY A 208 -7.56 -4.94 10.69
N ALA A 209 -7.92 -5.60 11.80
CA ALA A 209 -9.32 -5.76 12.20
C ALA A 209 -9.94 -4.49 12.81
N SER A 210 -9.12 -3.52 13.18
CA SER A 210 -9.53 -2.23 13.74
C SER A 210 -8.75 -1.08 13.10
N LYS A 211 -9.20 0.15 13.36
CA LYS A 211 -8.50 1.37 12.90
C LYS A 211 -7.08 1.43 13.49
N GLU A 212 -6.95 1.13 14.77
CA GLU A 212 -5.70 1.18 15.54
C GLU A 212 -4.71 0.11 15.07
N SER A 213 -5.19 -1.13 14.83
CA SER A 213 -4.35 -2.23 14.36
C SER A 213 -3.86 -1.99 12.93
N ALA A 214 -4.72 -1.44 12.07
CA ALA A 214 -4.29 -1.00 10.74
C ALA A 214 -3.21 0.07 10.84
N LEU A 215 -3.37 1.10 11.70
CA LEU A 215 -2.34 2.14 11.89
C LEU A 215 -1.02 1.57 12.41
N CYS A 216 -1.05 0.66 13.38
CA CYS A 216 0.14 -0.07 13.83
C CYS A 216 0.82 -0.79 12.67
N SER A 217 0.04 -1.48 11.83
CA SER A 217 0.55 -2.18 10.65
C SER A 217 1.22 -1.22 9.66
N ALA A 218 0.62 -0.05 9.38
CA ALA A 218 1.21 0.92 8.45
C ALA A 218 2.52 1.50 8.99
N LEU A 219 2.55 1.91 10.26
CA LEU A 219 3.73 2.47 10.91
C LEU A 219 4.85 1.44 11.04
N GLY A 220 4.50 0.20 11.40
CA GLY A 220 5.42 -0.93 11.46
C GLY A 220 6.05 -1.20 10.09
N GLU A 221 5.24 -1.29 9.03
CA GLU A 221 5.74 -1.44 7.66
C GLU A 221 6.63 -0.25 7.27
N PHE A 222 6.29 0.98 7.65
CA PHE A 222 7.12 2.16 7.35
C PHE A 222 8.51 2.06 7.98
N ILE A 223 8.58 1.69 9.25
CA ILE A 223 9.84 1.50 9.99
C ILE A 223 10.61 0.30 9.42
N GLU A 224 9.94 -0.77 9.03
CA GLU A 224 10.53 -1.91 8.34
C GLU A 224 11.22 -1.48 7.03
N ARG A 225 10.49 -0.80 6.14
CA ARG A 225 11.05 -0.33 4.85
C ARG A 225 12.19 0.67 5.05
N LEU A 226 12.10 1.52 6.06
CA LEU A 226 13.16 2.45 6.42
C LEU A 226 14.43 1.74 6.88
N ASN A 227 14.33 0.77 7.80
CA ASN A 227 15.49 0.02 8.30
C ASN A 227 16.17 -0.80 7.21
N CYS A 228 15.43 -1.21 6.18
CA CYS A 228 15.93 -2.00 5.06
C CYS A 228 16.34 -1.15 3.85
N ASN A 229 16.43 0.18 3.97
CA ASN A 229 16.68 1.12 2.86
C ASN A 229 15.74 0.92 1.65
N PHE A 230 14.57 0.30 1.86
CA PHE A 230 13.77 -0.28 0.79
C PHE A 230 13.02 0.77 -0.03
N PHE A 231 12.72 1.95 0.54
CA PHE A 231 12.10 3.05 -0.21
C PHE A 231 12.93 3.52 -1.41
N TYR A 232 14.25 3.27 -1.38
CA TYR A 232 15.17 3.71 -2.42
C TYR A 232 15.92 2.53 -3.08
N ASN A 233 15.49 1.28 -2.87
CA ASN A 233 16.16 0.08 -3.39
C ASN A 233 16.49 0.17 -4.90
N ASP A 234 15.58 0.75 -5.70
CA ASP A 234 15.69 0.83 -7.15
C ASP A 234 16.36 2.12 -7.65
N GLN A 235 16.97 2.91 -6.77
CA GLN A 235 17.52 4.24 -7.10
C GLN A 235 19.03 4.28 -6.99
N TYR A 236 19.68 4.91 -7.96
CA TYR A 236 21.09 5.31 -7.84
C TYR A 236 21.22 6.53 -6.91
N PHE A 237 22.04 6.42 -5.87
CA PHE A 237 22.17 7.42 -4.79
C PHE A 237 23.09 8.60 -5.15
N GLY A 238 23.74 8.54 -6.30
CA GLY A 238 24.63 9.61 -6.75
C GLY A 238 26.08 9.45 -6.27
N PRO A 239 27.00 10.23 -6.87
CA PRO A 239 28.44 10.07 -6.67
C PRO A 239 28.92 10.47 -5.27
N GLU A 240 28.14 11.27 -4.54
CA GLU A 240 28.46 11.68 -3.17
C GLU A 240 28.28 10.51 -2.20
N ILE A 241 27.10 9.88 -2.18
CA ILE A 241 26.82 8.71 -1.35
C ILE A 241 27.63 7.50 -1.83
N ALA A 242 27.83 7.31 -3.13
CA ALA A 242 28.67 6.22 -3.62
C ALA A 242 30.13 6.25 -3.07
N LYS A 243 30.60 7.44 -2.63
CA LYS A 243 31.96 7.68 -2.10
C LYS A 243 31.99 7.95 -0.59
N SER A 244 30.86 7.93 0.11
CA SER A 244 30.81 8.11 1.57
C SER A 244 31.45 6.93 2.30
N GLU A 245 31.64 7.07 3.62
CA GLU A 245 32.19 6.02 4.48
C GLU A 245 31.43 4.68 4.32
N PHE A 246 30.10 4.74 4.21
CA PHE A 246 29.23 3.62 3.87
C PHE A 246 28.09 4.08 2.95
N VAL A 247 27.57 3.18 2.10
CA VAL A 247 26.44 3.43 1.20
C VAL A 247 25.13 2.97 1.83
N HIS A 248 25.09 1.74 2.34
CA HIS A 248 23.89 1.09 2.86
C HIS A 248 23.89 1.07 4.39
N TYR A 249 24.96 0.53 5.00
CA TYR A 249 25.08 0.39 6.45
C TYR A 249 26.52 0.58 6.92
N PRO A 250 26.78 1.15 8.10
CA PRO A 250 28.12 1.22 8.67
C PRO A 250 28.82 -0.15 8.83
N SER A 251 28.05 -1.24 8.90
CA SER A 251 28.54 -2.62 9.03
C SER A 251 28.83 -3.31 7.70
N GLU A 252 28.56 -2.66 6.56
CA GLU A 252 28.81 -3.21 5.24
C GLU A 252 30.30 -3.45 4.98
N LYS A 253 30.60 -4.38 4.07
CA LYS A 253 31.96 -4.60 3.59
C LYS A 253 32.01 -4.58 2.08
N TRP A 254 33.11 -4.04 1.57
CA TRP A 254 33.37 -3.94 0.14
C TRP A 254 34.43 -4.96 -0.26
N PHE A 255 34.10 -5.76 -1.28
CA PHE A 255 34.99 -6.80 -1.79
C PHE A 255 35.35 -6.54 -3.25
N LYS A 256 36.64 -6.65 -3.57
CA LYS A 256 37.10 -6.51 -4.95
C LYS A 256 36.96 -7.84 -5.69
N PRO A 257 36.45 -7.83 -6.94
CA PRO A 257 36.54 -9.02 -7.80
C PRO A 257 37.98 -9.53 -7.88
N GLY A 258 38.12 -10.86 -7.98
CA GLY A 258 39.39 -11.53 -8.18
C GLY A 258 39.95 -11.33 -9.60
N THR A 259 41.07 -11.98 -9.88
CA THR A 259 41.61 -12.03 -11.26
C THR A 259 40.59 -12.63 -12.22
N ASN A 260 40.51 -12.13 -13.45
CA ASN A 260 39.52 -12.57 -14.45
C ASN A 260 38.05 -12.48 -13.97
N ASP A 261 37.76 -11.48 -13.13
CA ASP A 261 36.42 -11.19 -12.64
C ASP A 261 35.81 -12.33 -11.79
N GLU A 262 36.68 -13.11 -11.12
CA GLU A 262 36.28 -14.15 -10.18
C GLU A 262 35.56 -13.56 -8.96
N LEU A 263 34.68 -14.36 -8.35
CA LEU A 263 34.06 -14.00 -7.08
C LEU A 263 35.13 -13.90 -5.97
N PRO A 264 35.12 -12.83 -5.15
CA PRO A 264 36.04 -12.72 -4.04
C PRO A 264 35.81 -13.77 -2.97
N ALA A 265 36.90 -14.27 -2.38
CA ALA A 265 36.83 -15.05 -1.15
C ALA A 265 36.31 -14.16 -0.01
N GLY A 266 35.16 -14.50 0.58
CA GLY A 266 34.59 -13.81 1.74
C GLY A 266 33.17 -13.29 1.55
N ILE A 267 32.60 -13.39 0.35
CA ILE A 267 31.16 -13.21 0.10
C ILE A 267 30.51 -14.56 -0.13
N LEU A 268 29.27 -14.70 0.34
CA LEU A 268 28.50 -15.94 0.31
C LEU A 268 29.20 -17.10 1.06
N ASP A 269 28.45 -18.16 1.34
CA ASP A 269 28.99 -19.42 1.83
C ASP A 269 28.80 -20.53 0.79
N ASP A 270 29.35 -21.72 1.06
CA ASP A 270 29.23 -22.89 0.17
C ASP A 270 27.78 -23.29 -0.12
N TYR A 271 26.85 -23.00 0.78
CA TYR A 271 25.43 -23.28 0.59
C TYR A 271 24.81 -22.28 -0.39
N CYS A 272 25.05 -20.98 -0.18
CA CYS A 272 24.62 -19.93 -1.08
C CYS A 272 25.22 -20.09 -2.49
N LEU A 273 26.49 -20.46 -2.62
CA LEU A 273 27.13 -20.65 -3.93
C LEU A 273 26.50 -21.78 -4.74
N LYS A 274 26.01 -22.85 -4.10
CA LYS A 274 25.24 -23.91 -4.78
C LYS A 274 23.90 -23.43 -5.34
N ILE A 275 23.34 -22.36 -4.77
CA ILE A 275 22.06 -21.79 -5.18
C ILE A 275 22.27 -20.73 -6.27
N TYR A 276 23.17 -19.78 -6.04
CA TYR A 276 23.33 -18.60 -6.89
C TYR A 276 24.42 -18.73 -7.96
N ASN A 277 25.30 -19.73 -7.83
CA ASN A 277 26.37 -20.00 -8.79
C ASN A 277 26.50 -21.50 -9.11
N PRO A 278 25.40 -22.22 -9.45
CA PRO A 278 25.43 -23.67 -9.64
C PRO A 278 26.37 -24.11 -10.77
N ASP A 279 26.46 -23.30 -11.84
CA ASP A 279 27.25 -23.59 -13.04
C ASP A 279 28.64 -22.92 -13.04
N GLY A 280 28.98 -22.15 -12.00
CA GLY A 280 30.27 -21.45 -11.90
C GLY A 280 30.40 -20.23 -12.82
N GLU A 281 29.29 -19.71 -13.35
CA GLU A 281 29.25 -18.60 -14.30
C GLU A 281 29.13 -17.20 -13.65
N LEU A 282 28.79 -17.13 -12.36
CA LEU A 282 28.65 -15.86 -11.63
C LEU A 282 30.01 -15.18 -11.48
N ARG A 283 30.08 -13.91 -11.89
CA ARG A 283 31.28 -13.06 -11.85
C ARG A 283 31.15 -11.93 -10.85
N GLY A 284 32.27 -11.39 -10.40
CA GLY A 284 32.30 -10.29 -9.44
C GLY A 284 31.60 -9.03 -9.98
N SER A 285 31.79 -8.69 -11.25
CA SER A 285 31.16 -7.54 -11.90
C SER A 285 29.63 -7.64 -12.01
N HIS A 286 29.05 -8.85 -11.93
CA HIS A 286 27.60 -9.03 -11.93
C HIS A 286 26.97 -8.57 -10.61
N LEU A 287 27.76 -8.43 -9.53
CA LEU A 287 27.28 -8.23 -8.16
C LEU A 287 27.47 -6.79 -7.64
N ILE A 288 27.80 -5.84 -8.52
CA ILE A 288 27.85 -4.42 -8.16
C ILE A 288 26.44 -3.94 -7.83
N ASP A 289 26.25 -3.30 -6.69
CA ASP A 289 24.94 -2.79 -6.27
C ASP A 289 24.52 -1.59 -7.12
N THR A 290 23.22 -1.52 -7.43
CA THR A 290 22.64 -0.45 -8.26
C THR A 290 22.75 0.90 -7.55
N ASN A 291 22.59 0.91 -6.22
CA ASN A 291 22.51 2.14 -5.44
C ASN A 291 23.83 2.93 -5.45
N SER A 292 24.97 2.25 -5.31
CA SER A 292 26.28 2.89 -5.41
C SER A 292 26.78 3.04 -6.85
N GLY A 293 26.46 2.07 -7.72
CA GLY A 293 27.06 1.96 -9.06
C GLY A 293 28.59 1.94 -9.07
N ASN A 294 29.25 1.69 -7.94
CA ASN A 294 30.67 1.99 -7.74
C ASN A 294 31.56 0.78 -8.03
N ILE A 295 31.78 0.51 -9.32
CA ILE A 295 32.68 -0.55 -9.82
C ILE A 295 34.08 -0.42 -9.22
N GLU A 296 34.58 0.81 -9.06
CA GLU A 296 35.89 1.08 -8.48
C GLU A 296 35.97 0.82 -6.98
N ARG A 297 34.87 0.70 -6.26
CA ARG A 297 34.85 0.32 -4.84
C ARG A 297 34.67 -1.19 -4.69
N GLY A 298 33.87 -1.80 -5.55
CA GLY A 298 33.68 -3.24 -5.66
C GLY A 298 32.27 -3.67 -5.28
N ILE A 299 32.14 -4.88 -4.72
CA ILE A 299 30.87 -5.51 -4.35
C ILE A 299 30.54 -5.12 -2.92
N CYS A 300 29.50 -4.30 -2.72
CA CYS A 300 28.95 -4.03 -1.40
C CYS A 300 28.24 -5.27 -0.86
N SER A 301 28.61 -5.74 0.33
CA SER A 301 28.02 -6.91 0.95
C SER A 301 27.63 -6.65 2.41
N ILE A 302 26.41 -7.06 2.76
CA ILE A 302 25.77 -6.84 4.05
C ILE A 302 25.98 -8.08 4.94
N PRO A 303 26.36 -7.91 6.22
CA PRO A 303 26.54 -9.04 7.13
C PRO A 303 25.19 -9.62 7.58
N TYR A 304 24.97 -10.90 7.32
CA TYR A 304 23.87 -11.69 7.89
C TYR A 304 24.39 -12.75 8.86
N VAL A 305 23.60 -13.10 9.87
CA VAL A 305 23.93 -14.17 10.82
C VAL A 305 23.22 -15.45 10.42
N ARG A 306 24.01 -16.47 10.05
CA ARG A 306 23.49 -17.80 9.76
C ARG A 306 23.04 -18.46 11.06
N GLN A 307 21.77 -18.81 11.15
CA GLN A 307 21.16 -19.24 12.42
C GLN A 307 21.64 -20.61 12.91
N SER A 308 22.12 -21.49 12.03
CA SER A 308 22.55 -22.84 12.42
C SER A 308 23.81 -22.86 13.29
N ASP A 309 24.67 -21.85 13.16
CA ASP A 309 25.98 -21.82 13.82
C ASP A 309 26.45 -20.42 14.27
N GLY A 310 25.65 -19.38 14.03
CA GLY A 310 25.93 -18.00 14.45
C GLY A 310 27.02 -17.31 13.62
N GLN A 311 27.48 -17.91 12.52
CA GLN A 311 28.53 -17.30 11.69
C GLN A 311 27.98 -16.14 10.86
N THR A 312 28.80 -15.11 10.71
CA THR A 312 28.52 -14.00 9.80
C THR A 312 28.83 -14.41 8.36
N VAL A 313 27.84 -14.26 7.48
CA VAL A 313 27.97 -14.43 6.02
C VAL A 313 27.74 -13.07 5.38
N TYR A 314 28.68 -12.63 4.54
CA TYR A 314 28.53 -11.38 3.79
C TYR A 314 27.76 -11.64 2.51
N PHE A 315 26.58 -11.03 2.40
CA PHE A 315 25.67 -11.22 1.29
C PHE A 315 25.66 -9.97 0.40
N PRO A 316 25.99 -10.07 -0.90
CA PRO A 316 26.01 -8.94 -1.82
C PRO A 316 24.66 -8.20 -1.85
N SER A 317 24.66 -6.88 -1.71
CA SER A 317 23.44 -6.06 -1.73
C SER A 317 22.66 -6.26 -3.04
N ASN A 318 23.39 -6.36 -4.16
CA ASN A 318 22.83 -6.67 -5.48
C ASN A 318 21.93 -7.92 -5.48
N LEU A 319 22.33 -9.02 -4.81
CA LEU A 319 21.51 -10.23 -4.76
C LEU A 319 20.28 -10.04 -3.87
N ILE A 320 20.40 -9.28 -2.78
CA ILE A 320 19.27 -8.95 -1.89
C ILE A 320 18.21 -8.18 -2.68
N GLU A 321 18.64 -7.11 -3.33
CA GLU A 321 17.79 -6.19 -4.09
C GLU A 321 17.11 -6.87 -5.29
N ASN A 322 17.82 -7.75 -6.01
CA ASN A 322 17.26 -8.38 -7.21
C ASN A 322 16.38 -9.61 -6.91
N LEU A 323 16.66 -10.37 -5.85
CA LEU A 323 16.03 -11.69 -5.66
C LEU A 323 15.04 -11.76 -4.50
N PHE A 324 15.22 -10.95 -3.46
CA PHE A 324 14.40 -11.03 -2.25
C PHE A 324 13.39 -9.89 -2.15
N LEU A 325 13.75 -8.70 -2.66
CA LEU A 325 12.94 -7.49 -2.53
C LEU A 325 12.50 -7.31 -1.06
N SER A 326 11.22 -7.04 -0.80
CA SER A 326 10.68 -6.86 0.55
C SER A 326 10.36 -8.17 1.29
N ASN A 327 10.54 -9.35 0.67
CA ASN A 327 10.11 -10.61 1.27
C ASN A 327 10.96 -10.96 2.51
N GLY A 328 10.31 -11.14 3.65
CA GLY A 328 10.98 -11.50 4.90
C GLY A 328 11.56 -10.29 5.65
N MET A 329 11.20 -9.07 5.25
CA MET A 329 11.40 -7.90 6.10
C MET A 329 10.37 -7.89 7.23
N SER A 330 10.73 -7.37 8.40
CA SER A 330 9.78 -7.17 9.49
C SER A 330 10.23 -6.12 10.49
N ALA A 331 9.27 -5.37 11.03
CA ALA A 331 9.41 -4.64 12.28
C ALA A 331 8.37 -5.15 13.31
N GLY A 332 8.70 -5.01 14.59
CA GLY A 332 7.84 -5.43 15.69
C GLY A 332 8.19 -4.69 16.98
N ASN A 333 7.36 -4.85 18.00
CA ASN A 333 7.59 -4.23 19.32
C ASN A 333 8.88 -4.72 19.99
N ASN A 334 9.32 -5.93 19.64
CA ASN A 334 10.58 -6.53 20.03
C ASN A 334 11.09 -7.47 18.92
N LEU A 335 12.28 -8.03 19.13
CA LEU A 335 12.95 -8.87 18.15
C LEU A 335 12.17 -10.17 17.87
N GLN A 336 11.60 -10.82 18.88
CA GLN A 336 10.88 -12.08 18.73
C GLN A 336 9.59 -11.89 17.94
N GLU A 337 8.84 -10.82 18.22
CA GLU A 337 7.63 -10.46 17.46
C GLU A 337 7.96 -10.23 15.98
N ALA A 338 9.02 -9.46 15.70
CA ALA A 338 9.48 -9.21 14.34
C ALA A 338 9.95 -10.51 13.63
N GLN A 339 10.65 -11.40 14.34
CA GLN A 339 11.09 -12.68 13.81
C GLN A 339 9.92 -13.60 13.46
N VAL A 340 8.89 -13.68 14.31
CA VAL A 340 7.69 -14.48 14.03
C VAL A 340 7.00 -13.96 12.77
N GLN A 341 6.87 -12.64 12.63
CA GLN A 341 6.25 -12.02 11.46
C GLN A 341 7.09 -12.24 10.18
N CYS A 342 8.41 -12.04 10.25
CA CYS A 342 9.37 -12.32 9.18
C CYS A 342 9.28 -13.77 8.68
N LEU A 343 9.32 -14.75 9.59
CA LEU A 343 9.25 -16.17 9.23
C LEU A 343 7.87 -16.55 8.68
N SER A 344 6.81 -15.97 9.23
CA SER A 344 5.45 -16.16 8.72
C SER A 344 5.34 -15.66 7.29
N GLU A 345 5.88 -14.48 6.98
CA GLU A 345 5.99 -13.99 5.60
C GLU A 345 6.70 -14.99 4.69
N ILE A 346 7.88 -15.47 5.08
CA ILE A 346 8.65 -16.40 4.25
C ILE A 346 7.81 -17.66 3.95
N PHE A 347 7.10 -18.21 4.94
CA PHE A 347 6.17 -19.32 4.71
C PHE A 347 5.01 -18.95 3.80
N GLU A 348 4.36 -17.81 4.03
CA GLU A 348 3.26 -17.31 3.20
C GLU A 348 3.62 -17.32 1.72
N ARG A 349 4.78 -16.74 1.36
CA ARG A 349 5.19 -16.55 -0.04
C ARG A 349 5.70 -17.86 -0.65
N ALA A 350 6.46 -18.64 0.11
CA ALA A 350 6.95 -19.95 -0.35
C ALA A 350 5.79 -20.92 -0.63
N VAL A 351 4.85 -21.04 0.31
CA VAL A 351 3.70 -21.95 0.19
C VAL A 351 2.72 -21.43 -0.86
N LYS A 352 2.45 -20.12 -0.94
CA LYS A 352 1.67 -19.50 -2.04
C LYS A 352 2.23 -19.90 -3.40
N LYS A 353 3.54 -19.70 -3.62
CA LYS A 353 4.22 -20.08 -4.86
C LYS A 353 4.08 -21.58 -5.13
N GLN A 354 4.29 -22.43 -4.13
CA GLN A 354 4.17 -23.88 -4.28
C GLN A 354 2.76 -24.30 -4.71
N ILE A 355 1.72 -23.78 -4.04
CA ILE A 355 0.31 -24.08 -4.32
C ILE A 355 -0.05 -23.69 -5.75
N ILE A 356 0.36 -22.49 -6.17
CA ILE A 356 0.07 -21.99 -7.52
C ILE A 356 0.83 -22.82 -8.56
N ALA A 357 2.15 -22.99 -8.39
CA ALA A 357 3.01 -23.67 -9.36
C ALA A 357 2.64 -25.15 -9.56
N GLN A 358 2.24 -25.83 -8.49
CA GLN A 358 1.85 -27.25 -8.53
C GLN A 358 0.34 -27.44 -8.77
N GLU A 359 -0.41 -26.34 -8.96
CA GLU A 359 -1.87 -26.33 -9.13
C GLU A 359 -2.61 -27.15 -8.04
N ILE A 360 -2.16 -27.02 -6.78
CA ILE A 360 -2.63 -27.83 -5.65
C ILE A 360 -4.10 -27.54 -5.34
N ILE A 361 -4.88 -28.61 -5.13
CA ILE A 361 -6.30 -28.53 -4.77
C ILE A 361 -6.43 -28.52 -3.25
N LEU A 362 -6.62 -27.33 -2.68
CA LEU A 362 -6.68 -27.16 -1.23
C LEU A 362 -8.04 -27.59 -0.65
N PRO A 363 -8.07 -28.20 0.55
CA PRO A 363 -9.31 -28.47 1.28
C PRO A 363 -9.98 -27.19 1.77
N ASP A 364 -11.32 -27.19 1.76
CA ASP A 364 -12.11 -26.10 2.36
C ASP A 364 -11.99 -26.14 3.88
N VAL A 365 -12.00 -24.96 4.50
CA VAL A 365 -12.15 -24.86 5.95
C VAL A 365 -13.62 -25.14 6.31
N PRO A 366 -13.92 -26.11 7.18
CA PRO A 366 -15.31 -26.40 7.56
C PRO A 366 -15.98 -25.21 8.26
N GLN A 367 -17.26 -24.98 7.98
CA GLN A 367 -18.03 -23.86 8.57
C GLN A 367 -17.96 -23.82 10.10
N GLN A 368 -18.07 -24.98 10.77
CA GLN A 368 -17.95 -25.10 12.23
C GLN A 368 -16.59 -24.65 12.81
N VAL A 369 -15.54 -24.56 11.97
CA VAL A 369 -14.25 -23.98 12.35
C VAL A 369 -14.30 -22.46 12.22
N LEU A 370 -14.89 -21.94 11.13
CA LEU A 370 -15.04 -20.50 10.90
C LEU A 370 -15.96 -19.83 11.95
N GLU A 371 -17.00 -20.53 12.41
CA GLU A 371 -17.91 -20.06 13.47
C GLU A 371 -17.22 -19.76 14.80
N LYS A 372 -15.98 -20.24 15.00
CA LYS A 372 -15.18 -19.91 16.18
C LYS A 372 -14.59 -18.49 16.12
N TYR A 373 -14.61 -17.86 14.95
CA TYR A 373 -14.02 -16.55 14.68
C TYR A 373 -15.09 -15.59 14.12
N PRO A 374 -16.07 -15.20 14.94
CA PRO A 374 -17.26 -14.48 14.49
C PRO A 374 -16.94 -13.13 13.82
N ASP A 375 -15.89 -12.43 14.27
CA ASP A 375 -15.51 -11.14 13.70
C ASP A 375 -14.96 -11.27 12.27
N ILE A 376 -14.17 -12.31 12.01
CA ILE A 376 -13.67 -12.63 10.67
C ILE A 376 -14.82 -13.12 9.79
N LEU A 377 -15.68 -14.00 10.32
CA LEU A 377 -16.83 -14.53 9.61
C LEU A 377 -17.80 -13.39 9.19
N ALA A 378 -18.02 -12.40 10.04
CA ALA A 378 -18.82 -11.23 9.70
C ALA A 378 -18.27 -10.44 8.50
N GLY A 379 -16.94 -10.32 8.39
CA GLY A 379 -16.29 -9.71 7.23
C GLY A 379 -16.49 -10.52 5.94
N ILE A 380 -16.42 -11.85 6.04
CA ILE A 380 -16.68 -12.77 4.92
C ILE A 380 -18.14 -12.69 4.47
N GLU A 381 -19.09 -12.81 5.39
CA GLU A 381 -20.52 -12.74 5.09
C GLU A 381 -20.91 -11.39 4.46
N ALA A 382 -20.29 -10.29 4.92
CA ALA A 382 -20.51 -8.98 4.32
C ALA A 382 -20.00 -8.91 2.87
N LEU A 383 -18.88 -9.55 2.53
CA LEU A 383 -18.42 -9.65 1.13
C LEU A 383 -19.41 -10.44 0.27
N GLU A 384 -19.91 -11.57 0.78
CA GLU A 384 -20.89 -12.40 0.08
C GLU A 384 -22.21 -11.67 -0.15
N GLN A 385 -22.68 -10.91 0.85
CA GLN A 385 -23.86 -10.05 0.74
C GLN A 385 -23.70 -8.95 -0.32
N GLN A 386 -22.48 -8.50 -0.58
CA GLN A 386 -22.16 -7.56 -1.67
C GLN A 386 -22.06 -8.26 -3.05
N GLY A 387 -22.26 -9.57 -3.09
CA GLY A 387 -22.26 -10.39 -4.31
C GLY A 387 -20.87 -10.86 -4.72
N PHE A 388 -19.93 -10.94 -3.78
CA PHE A 388 -18.59 -11.52 -3.99
C PHE A 388 -18.47 -12.83 -3.20
N PRO A 389 -18.72 -13.99 -3.83
CA PRO A 389 -18.51 -15.28 -3.17
C PRO A 389 -17.07 -15.42 -2.68
N VAL A 390 -16.89 -15.99 -1.50
CA VAL A 390 -15.57 -16.19 -0.88
C VAL A 390 -15.35 -17.67 -0.60
N VAL A 391 -14.16 -18.17 -0.91
CA VAL A 391 -13.74 -19.54 -0.62
C VAL A 391 -12.57 -19.49 0.35
N ILE A 392 -12.71 -20.20 1.48
CA ILE A 392 -11.69 -20.27 2.52
C ILE A 392 -11.02 -21.64 2.46
N LYS A 393 -9.72 -21.65 2.20
CA LYS A 393 -8.91 -22.86 2.01
C LYS A 393 -7.85 -22.98 3.09
N ASP A 394 -7.67 -24.19 3.62
CA ASP A 394 -6.52 -24.53 4.45
C ASP A 394 -5.30 -24.74 3.53
N ALA A 395 -4.34 -23.81 3.61
CA ALA A 395 -3.12 -23.81 2.80
C ALA A 395 -1.93 -24.42 3.56
N SER A 396 -2.17 -25.14 4.66
CA SER A 396 -1.12 -25.72 5.49
C SER A 396 -0.36 -26.89 4.86
N LEU A 397 -0.82 -27.40 3.71
CA LEU A 397 -0.30 -28.59 3.04
C LEU A 397 -0.24 -29.80 3.97
N GLY A 398 -1.37 -30.08 4.64
CA GLY A 398 -1.50 -31.20 5.57
C GLY A 398 -0.93 -30.90 6.97
N GLY A 399 -1.06 -29.65 7.43
CA GLY A 399 -0.60 -29.22 8.76
C GLY A 399 0.91 -28.94 8.85
N GLN A 400 1.62 -28.89 7.72
CA GLN A 400 3.06 -28.64 7.69
C GLN A 400 3.42 -27.16 7.85
N PHE A 401 2.58 -26.26 7.32
CA PHE A 401 2.84 -24.83 7.30
C PHE A 401 1.69 -24.02 7.90
N PRO A 402 1.97 -22.88 8.55
CA PRO A 402 0.94 -22.07 9.21
C PRO A 402 0.30 -21.07 8.23
N VAL A 403 -0.26 -21.55 7.12
CA VAL A 403 -0.73 -20.71 6.00
C VAL A 403 -2.22 -20.94 5.73
N MET A 404 -2.96 -19.84 5.54
CA MET A 404 -4.36 -19.80 5.16
C MET A 404 -4.52 -19.11 3.81
N CYS A 405 -5.59 -19.45 3.08
CA CYS A 405 -5.95 -18.78 1.84
C CYS A 405 -7.43 -18.37 1.85
N VAL A 406 -7.67 -17.08 1.58
CA VAL A 406 -8.99 -16.49 1.38
C VAL A 406 -9.07 -16.05 -0.07
N THR A 407 -9.99 -16.64 -0.83
CA THR A 407 -10.15 -16.35 -2.25
C THR A 407 -11.48 -15.71 -2.54
N LEU A 408 -11.46 -14.50 -3.09
CA LEU A 408 -12.65 -13.79 -3.55
C LEU A 408 -12.93 -14.11 -5.02
N MET A 409 -14.21 -14.28 -5.36
CA MET A 409 -14.69 -14.44 -6.71
C MET A 409 -15.56 -13.25 -7.10
N ASN A 410 -15.42 -12.74 -8.33
CA ASN A 410 -16.26 -11.68 -8.87
C ASN A 410 -17.17 -12.24 -9.98
N PRO A 411 -18.45 -12.54 -9.70
CA PRO A 411 -19.37 -13.12 -10.68
C PRO A 411 -19.65 -12.21 -11.88
N LYS A 412 -19.40 -10.90 -11.77
CA LYS A 412 -19.63 -9.94 -12.86
C LYS A 412 -18.57 -10.03 -13.95
N THR A 413 -17.32 -10.28 -13.55
CA THR A 413 -16.17 -10.32 -14.47
C THR A 413 -15.64 -11.73 -14.69
N GLY A 414 -15.98 -12.68 -13.81
CA GLY A 414 -15.39 -14.01 -13.75
C GLY A 414 -13.98 -14.02 -13.15
N GLY A 415 -13.54 -12.89 -12.59
CA GLY A 415 -12.23 -12.74 -11.99
C GLY A 415 -12.15 -13.37 -10.60
N VAL A 416 -10.94 -13.75 -10.19
CA VAL A 416 -10.66 -14.36 -8.89
C VAL A 416 -9.42 -13.72 -8.26
N PHE A 417 -9.42 -13.60 -6.95
CA PHE A 417 -8.33 -13.00 -6.19
C PHE A 417 -8.02 -13.87 -4.98
N ALA A 418 -6.90 -14.60 -5.04
CA ALA A 418 -6.47 -15.51 -3.99
C ALA A 418 -5.45 -14.82 -3.08
N SER A 419 -5.89 -14.41 -1.90
CA SER A 419 -5.04 -13.88 -0.84
C SER A 419 -4.51 -15.01 0.03
N PHE A 420 -3.28 -14.85 0.52
CA PHE A 420 -2.64 -15.79 1.45
C PHE A 420 -2.21 -15.03 2.69
N GLY A 421 -2.31 -15.68 3.84
CA GLY A 421 -1.86 -15.13 5.11
C GLY A 421 -1.23 -16.23 5.95
N ALA A 422 -0.13 -15.92 6.61
CA ALA A 422 0.52 -16.86 7.51
C ALA A 422 0.75 -16.26 8.90
N HIS A 423 0.62 -17.12 9.91
CA HIS A 423 0.96 -16.86 11.31
C HIS A 423 0.83 -18.16 12.12
N PRO A 424 1.63 -18.42 13.18
CA PRO A 424 1.49 -19.62 14.01
C PRO A 424 0.08 -19.82 14.62
N SER A 425 -0.66 -18.73 14.82
CA SER A 425 -2.09 -18.79 15.17
C SER A 425 -2.95 -18.85 13.91
N PHE A 426 -3.81 -19.87 13.83
CA PHE A 426 -4.81 -20.03 12.77
C PHE A 426 -5.68 -18.79 12.57
N GLU A 427 -6.16 -18.21 13.68
CA GLU A 427 -7.01 -17.01 13.68
C GLU A 427 -6.33 -15.84 12.99
N VAL A 428 -5.08 -15.58 13.39
CA VAL A 428 -4.28 -14.47 12.84
C VAL A 428 -3.92 -14.73 11.38
N ALA A 429 -3.60 -15.97 11.00
CA ALA A 429 -3.32 -16.32 9.61
C ALA A 429 -4.54 -16.08 8.71
N LEU A 430 -5.74 -16.46 9.18
CA LEU A 430 -7.00 -16.24 8.50
C LEU A 430 -7.35 -14.75 8.40
N GLU A 431 -7.25 -14.00 9.50
CA GLU A 431 -7.48 -12.55 9.54
C GLU A 431 -6.54 -11.81 8.58
N ARG A 432 -5.25 -12.16 8.59
CA ARG A 432 -4.24 -11.55 7.70
C ARG A 432 -4.56 -11.79 6.23
N SER A 433 -5.02 -12.99 5.89
CA SER A 433 -5.44 -13.31 4.52
C SER A 433 -6.67 -12.51 4.11
N LEU A 434 -7.67 -12.36 5.00
CA LEU A 434 -8.87 -11.56 4.71
C LEU A 434 -8.57 -10.06 4.61
N THR A 435 -7.78 -9.51 5.53
CA THR A 435 -7.45 -8.08 5.56
C THR A 435 -6.56 -7.67 4.38
N GLU A 436 -5.63 -8.53 3.96
CA GLU A 436 -4.84 -8.35 2.74
C GLU A 436 -5.73 -8.30 1.48
N LEU A 437 -6.76 -9.13 1.44
CA LEU A 437 -7.70 -9.23 0.31
C LEU A 437 -8.29 -7.86 -0.06
N LEU A 438 -8.50 -6.99 0.94
CA LEU A 438 -9.18 -5.70 0.80
C LEU A 438 -8.25 -4.50 1.02
N GLN A 439 -6.96 -4.71 1.30
CA GLN A 439 -6.02 -3.62 1.55
C GLN A 439 -5.95 -2.69 0.33
N GLY A 440 -6.20 -1.39 0.54
CA GLY A 440 -6.10 -0.38 -0.52
C GLY A 440 -7.11 -0.53 -1.68
N ARG A 441 -8.03 -1.50 -1.63
CA ARG A 441 -8.97 -1.81 -2.72
C ARG A 441 -10.33 -1.20 -2.47
N SER A 442 -11.14 -1.10 -3.51
CA SER A 442 -12.58 -0.78 -3.42
C SER A 442 -13.35 -1.88 -4.13
N PHE A 443 -14.66 -1.96 -3.95
CA PHE A 443 -15.47 -2.92 -4.71
C PHE A 443 -15.34 -2.72 -6.22
N GLU A 444 -15.12 -1.48 -6.68
CA GLU A 444 -14.84 -1.20 -8.08
C GLU A 444 -13.47 -1.72 -8.52
N GLY A 445 -12.44 -1.59 -7.68
CA GLY A 445 -11.10 -2.11 -7.96
C GLY A 445 -11.05 -3.64 -8.06
N LEU A 446 -12.00 -4.35 -7.43
CA LEU A 446 -12.15 -5.81 -7.58
C LEU A 446 -12.68 -6.25 -8.96
N ASN A 447 -12.96 -5.32 -9.89
CA ASN A 447 -13.33 -5.69 -11.27
C ASN A 447 -12.12 -6.00 -12.16
N ASP A 448 -10.93 -5.54 -11.76
CA ASP A 448 -9.72 -5.67 -12.58
C ASP A 448 -8.93 -6.96 -12.29
N VAL A 449 -9.44 -7.82 -11.39
CA VAL A 449 -8.81 -9.11 -11.03
C VAL A 449 -8.94 -10.13 -12.17
N PRO A 450 -7.87 -10.92 -12.45
CA PRO A 450 -7.81 -11.81 -13.60
C PRO A 450 -8.76 -13.00 -13.48
N LYS A 451 -9.12 -13.58 -14.61
CA LYS A 451 -9.86 -14.84 -14.66
C LYS A 451 -8.92 -16.02 -14.38
N PRO A 452 -9.40 -17.10 -13.73
CA PRO A 452 -8.62 -18.32 -13.63
C PRO A 452 -8.47 -18.99 -15.00
N THR A 453 -7.46 -19.83 -15.13
CA THR A 453 -7.07 -20.47 -16.40
C THR A 453 -6.87 -21.99 -16.25
N PHE A 454 -7.00 -22.73 -17.35
CA PHE A 454 -6.57 -24.15 -17.43
C PHE A 454 -5.19 -24.29 -18.08
N ASN A 455 -4.59 -23.19 -18.52
CA ASN A 455 -3.26 -23.21 -19.13
C ASN A 455 -2.20 -23.28 -18.03
N SER A 456 -1.72 -24.50 -17.72
CA SER A 456 -0.67 -24.70 -16.73
C SER A 456 0.60 -23.91 -17.03
N LEU A 457 0.95 -23.69 -18.31
CA LEU A 457 2.13 -22.89 -18.66
C LEU A 457 1.98 -21.47 -18.13
N ALA A 458 0.84 -20.82 -18.41
CA ALA A 458 0.56 -19.46 -17.91
C ALA A 458 0.57 -19.36 -16.38
N VAL A 459 0.18 -20.44 -15.68
CA VAL A 459 0.23 -20.49 -14.21
C VAL A 459 1.67 -20.63 -13.69
N THR A 460 2.52 -21.37 -14.40
CA THR A 460 3.91 -21.67 -13.98
C THR A 460 4.96 -20.69 -14.53
N GLU A 461 4.59 -19.79 -15.43
CA GLU A 461 5.49 -18.74 -15.94
C GLU A 461 6.07 -17.92 -14.78
N PRO A 462 7.39 -17.63 -14.77
CA PRO A 462 8.01 -16.83 -13.72
C PRO A 462 7.32 -15.47 -13.46
N GLU A 463 6.90 -14.80 -14.54
CA GLU A 463 6.22 -13.50 -14.47
C GLU A 463 4.91 -13.59 -13.67
N ASN A 464 4.17 -14.70 -13.76
CA ASN A 464 2.96 -14.89 -12.98
C ASN A 464 3.26 -14.83 -11.47
N PHE A 465 4.40 -15.36 -11.03
CA PHE A 465 4.79 -15.27 -9.61
C PHE A 465 5.20 -13.85 -9.21
N VAL A 466 5.75 -13.07 -10.14
CA VAL A 466 6.07 -11.65 -9.93
C VAL A 466 4.78 -10.83 -9.79
N GLU A 467 3.80 -11.01 -10.67
CA GLU A 467 2.46 -10.39 -10.55
C GLU A 467 1.79 -10.81 -9.23
N HIS A 468 1.89 -12.08 -8.85
CA HIS A 468 1.40 -12.56 -7.55
C HIS A 468 2.10 -11.93 -6.35
N PHE A 469 3.38 -11.55 -6.48
CA PHE A 469 4.17 -10.92 -5.43
C PHE A 469 3.85 -9.42 -5.31
N ILE A 470 3.73 -8.71 -6.43
CA ILE A 470 3.56 -7.25 -6.46
C ILE A 470 2.17 -6.83 -5.95
N ASP A 471 1.10 -7.42 -6.49
CA ASP A 471 -0.27 -6.97 -6.19
C ASP A 471 -1.31 -8.09 -6.17
N SER A 472 -0.85 -9.36 -6.27
CA SER A 472 -1.69 -10.56 -6.30
C SER A 472 -2.61 -10.65 -7.52
N THR A 473 -2.27 -9.98 -8.63
CA THR A 473 -3.05 -10.02 -9.89
C THR A 473 -2.57 -11.07 -10.90
N GLY A 474 -1.69 -11.99 -10.49
CA GLY A 474 -1.35 -13.15 -11.30
C GLY A 474 -2.53 -14.11 -11.48
N VAL A 475 -2.49 -14.91 -12.54
CA VAL A 475 -3.50 -15.95 -12.83
C VAL A 475 -3.35 -17.16 -11.91
N ILE A 476 -4.48 -17.79 -11.58
CA ILE A 476 -4.53 -19.07 -10.84
C ILE A 476 -5.25 -20.14 -11.66
N SER A 477 -4.95 -21.41 -11.36
CA SER A 477 -5.58 -22.55 -12.03
C SER A 477 -7.04 -22.72 -11.63
N TRP A 478 -7.91 -23.10 -12.58
CA TRP A 478 -9.26 -23.57 -12.26
C TRP A 478 -9.28 -24.80 -11.34
N ARG A 479 -8.20 -25.60 -11.32
CA ARG A 479 -8.07 -26.77 -10.43
C ARG A 479 -8.15 -26.40 -8.96
N PHE A 480 -7.72 -25.18 -8.60
CA PHE A 480 -7.81 -24.65 -7.24
C PHE A 480 -9.23 -24.74 -6.64
N PHE A 481 -10.26 -24.65 -7.49
CA PHE A 481 -11.68 -24.70 -7.10
C PHE A 481 -12.32 -26.09 -7.24
N SER A 482 -11.53 -27.12 -7.53
CA SER A 482 -12.03 -28.50 -7.63
C SER A 482 -12.47 -29.04 -6.27
N ALA A 483 -13.57 -29.78 -6.25
CA ALA A 483 -14.01 -30.57 -5.09
C ALA A 483 -13.34 -31.95 -5.01
N LYS A 484 -12.54 -32.33 -6.01
CA LYS A 484 -11.77 -33.58 -6.04
C LYS A 484 -10.34 -33.28 -5.62
N HIS A 485 -10.03 -33.53 -4.34
CA HIS A 485 -8.70 -33.38 -3.75
C HIS A 485 -7.73 -34.46 -4.21
#